data_AF-A0AA86N4S7-F1
#
_entry.id   AF-A0AA86N4S7-F1
#
_cell.length_a   1.000
_cell.length_b   1.000
_cell.length_c   1.000
_cell.angle_alpha   90.00
_cell.angle_beta   90.00
_cell.angle_gamma   90.00
#
_symmetry.space_group_name_H-M   'P 1'
#
loop_
_entity.id
_entity.type
_entity.pdbx_description
1 polymer ?
#
loop_
_entity_poly.entity_id
_entity_poly.type
_entity_poly.pdbx_seq_one_letter_code
_entity_poly.pdbx_strand_id
1 'polypeptide(L)'
;MPKTINDVQSLLTVLAEYLQSVSPYSAAQLLENHTLLNQLVCAQPKMPWNCLAAKLGLTNQQLYRWYFDTFQRNLCGHMDPADMQLLRHYISIALRNESPLDGKFQDLLKPLLSRQYQRNVFTVAFNNTKKVIRRQMSSRQNKIDKLADVLLFQKFGDLDSQSNK
;
A
#
# COMPACT_ATOMS: atom_id res chain seq x y z
N MET A 1 -1.25 11.52 13.64
CA MET A 1 -1.86 10.17 13.70
C MET A 1 -1.95 9.77 15.16
N PRO A 2 -3.00 9.02 15.56
CA PRO A 2 -3.13 8.53 16.92
C PRO A 2 -1.83 7.86 17.36
N LYS A 3 -1.32 8.26 18.53
CA LYS A 3 0.00 7.87 19.05
C LYS A 3 -0.12 6.84 20.17
N THR A 4 -1.30 6.72 20.79
CA THR A 4 -1.54 5.84 21.93
C THR A 4 -2.68 4.86 21.67
N ILE A 5 -2.70 3.77 22.44
CA ILE A 5 -3.80 2.78 22.43
C ILE A 5 -5.12 3.44 22.85
N ASN A 6 -5.08 4.39 23.77
CA ASN A 6 -6.26 5.16 24.20
C ASN A 6 -6.85 5.96 23.02
N ASP A 7 -6.02 6.52 22.15
CA ASP A 7 -6.50 7.24 20.95
C ASP A 7 -7.28 6.31 20.01
N VAL A 8 -6.82 5.06 19.85
CA VAL A 8 -7.46 4.04 18.98
C VAL A 8 -8.82 3.64 19.51
N GLN A 9 -8.94 3.42 20.83
CA GLN A 9 -10.22 3.09 21.45
C GLN A 9 -11.23 4.22 21.27
N SER A 10 -10.82 5.48 21.54
CA SER A 10 -11.69 6.65 21.36
C SER A 10 -12.16 6.81 19.91
N LEU A 11 -11.29 6.54 18.94
CA LEU A 11 -11.63 6.56 17.52
C LEU A 11 -12.72 5.55 17.18
N LEU A 12 -12.60 4.32 17.68
CA LEU A 12 -13.58 3.26 17.46
C LEU A 12 -14.90 3.53 18.19
N THR A 13 -14.85 4.06 19.40
CA THR A 13 -16.04 4.42 20.18
C THR A 13 -16.88 5.46 19.44
N VAL A 14 -16.27 6.54 18.93
CA VAL A 14 -17.00 7.57 18.17
C VAL A 14 -17.64 7.01 16.90
N LEU A 15 -16.98 6.06 16.22
CA LEU A 15 -17.55 5.37 15.07
C LEU A 15 -18.71 4.45 15.47
N ALA A 16 -18.55 3.67 16.52
CA ALA A 16 -19.57 2.74 17.02
C ALA A 16 -20.83 3.48 17.50
N GLU A 17 -20.68 4.60 18.22
CA GLU A 17 -21.78 5.46 18.65
C GLU A 17 -22.55 6.04 17.46
N TYR A 18 -21.83 6.52 16.44
CA TYR A 18 -22.47 6.99 15.23
C TYR A 18 -23.23 5.86 14.52
N LEU A 19 -22.61 4.71 14.36
CA LEU A 19 -23.22 3.57 13.69
C LEU A 19 -24.42 3.01 14.46
N GLN A 20 -24.42 3.08 15.79
CA GLN A 20 -25.60 2.74 16.60
C GLN A 20 -26.79 3.65 16.28
N SER A 21 -26.55 4.93 15.96
CA SER A 21 -27.64 5.84 15.58
C SER A 21 -28.25 5.56 14.19
N VAL A 22 -27.55 4.80 13.34
CA VAL A 22 -27.94 4.54 11.94
C VAL A 22 -28.08 3.04 11.63
N SER A 23 -28.01 2.17 12.64
CA SER A 23 -28.07 0.72 12.49
C SER A 23 -28.74 0.08 13.72
N PRO A 24 -29.23 -1.17 13.64
CA PRO A 24 -29.87 -1.84 14.77
C PRO A 24 -28.88 -2.36 15.84
N TYR A 25 -27.58 -2.20 15.63
CA TYR A 25 -26.55 -2.75 16.51
C TYR A 25 -26.14 -1.75 17.60
N SER A 26 -25.87 -2.26 18.80
CA SER A 26 -25.37 -1.40 19.89
C SER A 26 -23.89 -1.06 19.71
N ALA A 27 -23.44 0.07 20.25
CA ALA A 27 -22.02 0.43 20.20
C ALA A 27 -21.11 -0.65 20.82
N ALA A 28 -21.55 -1.31 21.89
CA ALA A 28 -20.81 -2.42 22.51
C ALA A 28 -20.63 -3.59 21.54
N GLN A 29 -21.68 -4.01 20.83
CA GLN A 29 -21.59 -5.07 19.82
C GLN A 29 -20.63 -4.73 18.69
N LEU A 30 -20.58 -3.46 18.27
CA LEU A 30 -19.69 -3.01 17.20
C LEU A 30 -18.23 -2.92 17.64
N LEU A 31 -17.97 -2.61 18.91
CA LEU A 31 -16.62 -2.62 19.50
C LEU A 31 -16.11 -4.04 19.74
N GLU A 32 -17.00 -5.01 20.01
CA GLU A 32 -16.63 -6.42 20.10
C GLU A 32 -16.43 -7.06 18.71
N ASN A 33 -17.20 -6.62 17.70
CA ASN A 33 -17.14 -7.14 16.34
C ASN A 33 -16.71 -6.06 15.33
N HIS A 34 -15.39 -5.86 15.24
CA HIS A 34 -14.77 -4.92 14.30
C HIS A 34 -15.05 -5.25 12.82
N THR A 35 -15.33 -6.51 12.49
CA THR A 35 -15.72 -6.91 11.12
C THR A 35 -17.08 -6.33 10.75
N LEU A 36 -18.05 -6.45 11.67
CA LEU A 36 -19.38 -5.87 11.51
C LEU A 36 -19.32 -4.34 11.47
N LEU A 37 -18.54 -3.72 12.35
CA LEU A 37 -18.29 -2.27 12.32
C LEU A 37 -17.80 -1.84 10.93
N ASN A 38 -16.81 -2.55 10.38
CA ASN A 38 -16.28 -2.20 9.06
C ASN A 38 -17.31 -2.40 7.93
N GLN A 39 -18.12 -3.45 7.98
CA GLN A 39 -19.20 -3.66 7.02
C GLN A 39 -20.18 -2.48 7.03
N LEU A 40 -20.59 -2.01 8.21
CA LEU A 40 -21.51 -0.88 8.35
C LEU A 40 -20.90 0.43 7.86
N VAL A 41 -19.62 0.70 8.17
CA VAL A 41 -18.93 1.89 7.62
C VAL A 41 -18.87 1.83 6.10
N CYS A 42 -18.55 0.67 5.51
CA CYS A 42 -18.49 0.51 4.06
C CYS A 42 -19.87 0.57 3.40
N ALA A 43 -20.94 0.16 4.10
CA ALA A 43 -22.31 0.25 3.64
C ALA A 43 -22.87 1.68 3.71
N GLN A 44 -22.22 2.61 4.43
CA GLN A 44 -22.65 3.99 4.56
C GLN A 44 -22.06 4.88 3.45
N PRO A 45 -22.85 5.28 2.44
CA PRO A 45 -22.34 6.04 1.29
C PRO A 45 -21.92 7.47 1.66
N LYS A 46 -22.47 8.04 2.74
CA LYS A 46 -22.20 9.41 3.19
C LYS A 46 -21.83 9.45 4.67
N MET A 47 -20.75 8.76 5.01
CA MET A 47 -20.20 8.79 6.36
C MET A 47 -19.80 10.25 6.74
N PRO A 48 -20.30 10.84 7.84
CA PRO A 48 -19.98 12.22 8.25
C PRO A 48 -18.60 12.33 8.91
N TRP A 49 -17.54 12.02 8.16
CA TRP A 49 -16.16 12.03 8.63
C TRP A 49 -15.73 13.35 9.27
N ASN A 50 -16.19 14.49 8.72
CA ASN A 50 -15.95 15.82 9.29
C ASN A 50 -16.45 15.93 10.74
N CYS A 51 -17.71 15.54 10.96
CA CYS A 51 -18.35 15.66 12.27
C CYS A 51 -17.73 14.72 13.29
N LEU A 52 -17.42 13.48 12.88
CA LEU A 52 -16.79 12.50 13.77
C LEU A 52 -15.34 12.90 14.11
N ALA A 53 -14.59 13.42 13.14
CA ALA A 53 -13.24 13.88 13.38
C ALA A 53 -13.20 15.08 14.34
N ALA A 54 -14.16 16.01 14.23
CA ALA A 54 -14.27 17.16 15.12
C ALA A 54 -14.46 16.76 16.59
N LYS A 55 -15.24 15.69 16.88
CA LYS A 55 -15.40 15.15 18.25
C LYS A 55 -14.09 14.70 18.88
N LEU A 56 -13.09 14.37 18.05
CA LEU A 56 -11.80 13.83 18.47
C LEU A 56 -10.67 14.85 18.36
N GLY A 57 -10.97 16.12 18.02
CA GLY A 57 -9.94 17.13 17.75
C GLY A 57 -9.08 16.80 16.51
N LEU A 58 -9.62 16.01 15.58
CA LEU A 58 -8.94 15.62 14.34
C LEU A 58 -9.54 16.34 13.13
N THR A 59 -8.73 16.46 12.09
CA THR A 59 -9.23 16.78 10.74
C THR A 59 -9.91 15.55 10.12
N ASN A 60 -10.86 15.77 9.22
CA ASN A 60 -11.48 14.70 8.42
C ASN A 60 -10.43 13.80 7.76
N GLN A 61 -9.44 14.41 7.12
CA GLN A 61 -8.38 13.65 6.43
C GLN A 61 -7.62 12.73 7.39
N GLN A 62 -7.34 13.16 8.63
CA GLN A 62 -6.66 12.32 9.61
C GLN A 62 -7.49 11.10 10.02
N LEU A 63 -8.77 11.30 10.34
CA LEU A 63 -9.68 10.21 10.71
C LEU A 63 -9.89 9.25 9.55
N TYR A 64 -10.17 9.79 8.36
CA TYR A 64 -10.36 9.02 7.13
C TYR A 64 -9.15 8.14 6.83
N ARG A 65 -7.94 8.73 6.82
CA ARG A 65 -6.71 7.97 6.54
C ARG A 65 -6.41 6.96 7.62
N TRP A 66 -6.59 7.29 8.89
CA TRP A 66 -6.43 6.31 9.95
C TRP A 66 -7.38 5.11 9.74
N TYR A 67 -8.65 5.37 9.44
CA TYR A 67 -9.64 4.32 9.25
C TYR A 67 -9.27 3.41 8.07
N PHE A 68 -9.10 3.98 6.87
CA PHE A 68 -8.89 3.20 5.65
C PHE A 68 -7.47 2.65 5.50
N ASP A 69 -6.44 3.38 5.92
CA ASP A 69 -5.04 2.98 5.73
C ASP A 69 -4.50 2.13 6.89
N THR A 70 -5.05 2.29 8.10
CA THR A 70 -4.57 1.62 9.32
C THR A 70 -5.56 0.60 9.87
N PHE A 71 -6.73 1.04 10.33
CA PHE A 71 -7.70 0.15 10.99
C PHE A 71 -8.20 -0.94 10.03
N GLN A 72 -8.75 -0.55 8.88
CA GLN A 72 -9.28 -1.49 7.90
C GLN A 72 -8.20 -2.42 7.36
N ARG A 73 -6.96 -1.95 7.20
CA ARG A 73 -5.84 -2.79 6.74
C ARG A 73 -5.51 -3.89 7.76
N ASN A 74 -5.46 -3.55 9.04
CA ASN A 74 -5.24 -4.53 10.10
C ASN A 74 -6.36 -5.57 10.15
N LEU A 75 -7.59 -5.16 9.84
CA LEU A 75 -8.76 -6.03 9.80
C LEU A 75 -8.78 -6.96 8.58
N CYS A 76 -8.49 -6.43 7.39
CA CYS A 76 -8.55 -7.19 6.13
C CYS A 76 -7.28 -8.04 5.88
N GLY A 77 -6.24 -7.85 6.69
CA GLY A 77 -5.01 -8.64 6.65
C GLY A 77 -4.11 -8.34 5.45
N HIS A 78 -3.39 -9.37 5.02
CA HIS A 78 -2.37 -9.28 3.97
C HIS A 78 -2.72 -10.10 2.75
N MET A 79 -2.10 -9.73 1.61
CA MET A 79 -2.17 -10.52 0.40
C MET A 79 -1.45 -11.86 0.59
N ASP A 80 -2.01 -12.92 0.01
CA ASP A 80 -1.43 -14.26 0.09
C ASP A 80 0.01 -14.26 -0.47
N PRO A 81 0.95 -15.03 0.12
CA PRO A 81 2.32 -15.09 -0.38
C PRO A 81 2.45 -15.48 -1.85
N ALA A 82 1.60 -16.38 -2.36
CA ALA A 82 1.60 -16.80 -3.77
C ALA A 82 1.13 -15.66 -4.69
N ASP A 83 0.04 -14.99 -4.32
CA ASP A 83 -0.45 -13.81 -5.04
C ASP A 83 0.58 -12.66 -5.02
N MET A 84 1.30 -12.49 -3.90
CA MET A 84 2.40 -11.54 -3.81
C MET A 84 3.56 -11.88 -4.75
N GLN A 85 3.82 -13.17 -5.01
CA GLN A 85 4.83 -13.58 -6.00
C GLN A 85 4.37 -13.26 -7.42
N LEU A 86 3.10 -13.53 -7.75
CA LEU A 86 2.51 -13.16 -9.04
C LEU A 86 2.59 -11.64 -9.27
N LEU A 87 2.21 -10.85 -8.25
CA LEU A 87 2.28 -9.40 -8.29
C LEU A 87 3.70 -8.90 -8.60
N ARG A 88 4.70 -9.46 -7.90
CA ARG A 88 6.12 -9.16 -8.14
C ARG A 88 6.56 -9.54 -9.56
N HIS A 89 6.14 -10.70 -10.03
CA HIS A 89 6.49 -11.21 -11.35
C HIS A 89 5.99 -10.28 -12.47
N TYR A 90 4.69 -10.00 -12.50
CA TYR A 90 4.08 -9.18 -13.55
C TYR A 90 4.54 -7.72 -13.51
N ILE A 91 4.69 -7.13 -12.32
CA ILE A 91 5.24 -5.76 -12.20
C ILE A 91 6.68 -5.71 -12.71
N SER A 92 7.49 -6.73 -12.43
CA SER A 92 8.87 -6.81 -12.93
C SER A 92 8.91 -6.89 -14.46
N ILE A 93 8.05 -7.71 -15.07
CA ILE A 93 7.94 -7.81 -16.54
C ILE A 93 7.50 -6.47 -17.13
N ALA A 94 6.43 -5.88 -16.60
CA ALA A 94 5.91 -4.61 -17.09
C ALA A 94 6.96 -3.49 -17.02
N LEU A 95 7.73 -3.40 -15.93
CA LEU A 95 8.81 -2.42 -15.80
C LEU A 95 9.95 -2.66 -16.79
N ARG A 96 10.32 -3.91 -17.07
CA ARG A 96 11.35 -4.24 -18.08
C ARG A 96 10.90 -3.89 -19.49
N ASN A 97 9.62 -4.04 -19.77
CA ASN A 97 9.00 -3.75 -21.07
C ASN A 97 8.51 -2.31 -21.17
N GLU A 98 8.89 -1.42 -20.24
CA GLU A 98 8.45 -0.03 -20.17
C GLU A 98 6.92 0.17 -20.23
N SER A 99 6.19 -0.87 -19.82
CA SER A 99 4.74 -0.88 -19.87
C SER A 99 4.14 -0.03 -18.74
N PRO A 100 3.05 0.70 -19.00
CA PRO A 100 2.43 1.56 -18.00
C PRO A 100 1.84 0.72 -16.85
N LEU A 101 2.24 1.07 -15.62
CA LEU A 101 1.69 0.52 -14.38
C LEU A 101 0.53 1.38 -13.87
N ASP A 102 -0.54 1.44 -14.65
CA ASP A 102 -1.72 2.28 -14.44
C ASP A 102 -2.93 1.47 -13.90
N GLY A 103 -4.12 2.08 -13.93
CA GLY A 103 -5.36 1.42 -13.52
C GLY A 103 -5.72 0.22 -14.40
N LYS A 104 -5.49 0.31 -15.72
CA LYS A 104 -5.79 -0.80 -16.65
C LYS A 104 -4.92 -2.00 -16.36
N PHE A 105 -3.63 -1.78 -16.07
CA PHE A 105 -2.73 -2.85 -15.67
C PHE A 105 -3.18 -3.53 -14.36
N GLN A 106 -3.66 -2.75 -13.39
CA GLN A 106 -4.23 -3.30 -12.16
C GLN A 106 -5.48 -4.14 -12.42
N ASP A 107 -6.34 -3.71 -13.34
CA ASP A 107 -7.56 -4.45 -13.71
C ASP A 107 -7.25 -5.75 -14.46
N LEU A 108 -6.16 -5.81 -15.22
CA LEU A 108 -5.66 -7.06 -15.82
C LEU A 108 -5.07 -8.01 -14.77
N LEU A 109 -4.47 -7.48 -13.72
CA LEU A 109 -3.85 -8.27 -12.65
C LEU A 109 -4.86 -8.90 -11.69
N LYS A 110 -5.92 -8.18 -11.32
CA LYS A 110 -6.88 -8.63 -10.29
C LYS A 110 -7.49 -10.01 -10.56
N PRO A 111 -7.90 -10.37 -11.80
CA PRO A 111 -8.47 -11.69 -12.09
C PRO A 111 -7.46 -12.83 -12.01
N LEU A 112 -6.15 -12.55 -12.07
CA LEU A 112 -5.10 -13.57 -11.99
C LEU A 112 -4.79 -14.00 -10.55
N LEU A 113 -5.31 -13.28 -9.56
CA LEU A 113 -5.10 -13.57 -8.15
C LEU A 113 -6.05 -14.65 -7.68
N SER A 114 -5.64 -15.40 -6.65
CA SER A 114 -6.44 -16.50 -6.08
C SER A 114 -7.81 -16.08 -5.53
N ARG A 115 -7.97 -14.78 -5.21
CA ARG A 115 -9.20 -14.22 -4.62
C ARG A 115 -9.34 -12.73 -4.90
N GLN A 116 -10.55 -12.24 -4.70
CA GLN A 116 -10.82 -10.80 -4.71
C GLN A 116 -10.32 -10.14 -3.42
N TYR A 117 -9.34 -9.26 -3.55
CA TYR A 117 -8.80 -8.48 -2.44
C TYR A 117 -9.57 -7.16 -2.23
N GLN A 118 -9.62 -6.73 -0.98
CA GLN A 118 -10.04 -5.38 -0.62
C GLN A 118 -9.14 -4.34 -1.32
N ARG A 119 -9.75 -3.27 -1.84
CA ARG A 119 -9.06 -2.25 -2.65
C ARG A 119 -7.79 -1.72 -1.99
N ASN A 120 -7.83 -1.45 -0.69
CA ASN A 120 -6.71 -0.88 0.04
C ASN A 120 -5.56 -1.88 0.20
N VAL A 121 -5.87 -3.15 0.47
CA VAL A 121 -4.88 -4.23 0.55
C VAL A 121 -4.14 -4.37 -0.78
N PHE A 122 -4.89 -4.46 -1.88
CA PHE A 122 -4.31 -4.56 -3.22
C PHE A 122 -3.48 -3.33 -3.59
N THR A 123 -4.02 -2.12 -3.40
CA THR A 123 -3.35 -0.87 -3.78
C THR A 123 -2.03 -0.68 -3.04
N VAL A 124 -2.01 -0.98 -1.73
CA VAL A 124 -0.79 -0.90 -0.92
C VAL A 124 0.24 -1.93 -1.36
N ALA A 125 -0.17 -3.19 -1.55
CA ALA A 125 0.72 -4.25 -2.03
C ALA A 125 1.34 -3.87 -3.38
N PHE A 126 0.51 -3.43 -4.33
CA PHE A 126 0.93 -3.00 -5.66
C PHE A 126 1.96 -1.86 -5.61
N ASN A 127 1.66 -0.80 -4.88
CA ASN A 127 2.54 0.37 -4.78
C ASN A 127 3.87 0.05 -4.08
N ASN A 128 3.82 -0.75 -3.01
CA ASN A 128 5.02 -1.19 -2.30
C ASN A 128 5.89 -2.06 -3.20
N THR A 129 5.30 -3.03 -3.90
CA THR A 129 6.03 -3.89 -4.84
C THR A 129 6.65 -3.10 -5.98
N LYS A 130 5.89 -2.19 -6.61
CA LYS A 130 6.38 -1.25 -7.63
C LYS A 130 7.59 -0.47 -7.14
N LYS A 131 7.53 0.09 -5.92
CA LYS A 131 8.62 0.85 -5.31
C LYS A 131 9.86 0.00 -5.06
N VAL A 132 9.70 -1.22 -4.54
CA VAL A 132 10.80 -2.15 -4.28
C VAL A 132 11.49 -2.55 -5.58
N ILE A 133 10.74 -2.94 -6.61
CA ILE A 133 11.32 -3.38 -7.89
C ILE A 133 12.04 -2.23 -8.59
N ARG A 134 11.46 -1.02 -8.61
CA ARG A 134 12.14 0.17 -9.16
C ARG A 134 13.49 0.42 -8.47
N ARG A 135 13.52 0.38 -7.14
CA ARG A 135 14.78 0.52 -6.38
C ARG A 135 15.79 -0.56 -6.73
N GLN A 136 15.36 -1.82 -6.86
CA GLN A 136 16.24 -2.92 -7.24
C GLN A 136 16.81 -2.74 -8.65
N MET A 137 16.00 -2.27 -9.60
CA MET A 137 16.44 -1.99 -10.97
C MET A 137 17.44 -0.83 -11.01
N SER A 138 17.17 0.28 -10.33
CA SER A 138 18.12 1.41 -10.24
C SER A 138 19.44 1.00 -9.60
N SER A 139 19.40 0.23 -8.50
CA SER A 139 20.62 -0.27 -7.85
C SER A 139 21.41 -1.24 -8.74
N ARG A 140 20.72 -2.03 -9.58
CA ARG A 140 21.37 -2.92 -10.54
C ARG A 140 22.02 -2.12 -11.67
N GLN A 141 21.34 -1.10 -12.20
CA GLN A 141 21.89 -0.22 -13.23
C GLN A 141 23.16 0.48 -12.74
N ASN A 142 23.11 1.07 -11.54
CA ASN A 142 24.28 1.71 -10.92
C ASN A 142 25.47 0.77 -10.74
N LYS A 143 25.25 -0.53 -10.53
CA LYS A 143 26.33 -1.53 -10.47
C LYS A 143 26.90 -1.84 -11.85
N ILE A 144 26.05 -1.94 -12.87
CA ILE A 144 26.47 -2.15 -14.25
C ILE A 144 27.31 -0.97 -14.73
N ASP A 145 26.85 0.26 -14.48
CA ASP A 145 27.55 1.48 -14.90
C ASP A 145 28.95 1.56 -14.25
N LYS A 146 29.04 1.28 -12.94
CA LYS A 146 30.35 1.21 -12.24
C LYS A 146 31.29 0.15 -12.81
N LEU A 147 30.76 -1.02 -13.19
CA LEU A 147 31.58 -2.07 -13.80
C LEU A 147 32.03 -1.68 -15.21
N ALA A 148 31.16 -1.03 -15.97
CA ALA A 148 31.49 -0.50 -17.29
C ALA A 148 32.59 0.57 -17.20
N ASP A 149 32.51 1.49 -16.23
CA ASP A 149 33.53 2.52 -15.98
C ASP A 149 34.89 1.89 -15.62
N VAL A 150 34.91 0.86 -14.76
CA VAL A 150 36.14 0.14 -14.41
C VAL A 150 36.75 -0.56 -15.63
N LEU A 151 35.92 -1.23 -16.44
CA LEU A 151 36.38 -1.93 -17.65
C LEU A 151 36.88 -0.95 -18.73
N LEU A 152 36.24 0.21 -18.87
CA LEU A 152 36.69 1.28 -19.76
C LEU A 152 38.03 1.84 -19.26
N PHE A 153 38.16 2.14 -17.96
CA PHE A 153 39.40 2.66 -17.38
C PHE A 153 40.57 1.68 -17.56
N GLN A 154 40.35 0.38 -17.37
CA GLN A 154 41.37 -0.66 -17.63
C GLN A 154 41.76 -0.71 -19.11
N LYS A 155 40.79 -0.69 -20.04
CA LYS A 155 41.07 -0.70 -21.48
C LYS A 155 41.83 0.54 -21.98
N PHE A 156 41.62 1.71 -21.38
CA PHE A 156 42.29 2.95 -21.81
C PHE A 156 43.61 3.20 -21.06
N GLY A 157 43.79 2.73 -19.82
CA GLY A 157 45.06 2.83 -19.10
C GLY A 157 46.18 1.95 -19.69
N ASP A 158 45.83 0.83 -20.34
CA ASP A 158 46.79 -0.05 -21.00
C ASP A 158 47.29 0.50 -22.36
N LEU A 159 46.53 1.40 -23.01
CA LEU A 159 46.91 2.02 -24.29
C LEU A 159 47.98 3.11 -24.13
N ASP A 160 47.94 3.86 -23.02
CA ASP A 160 48.96 4.88 -22.70
C ASP A 160 50.32 4.24 -22.30
N SER A 161 50.30 2.98 -21.86
CA SER A 161 51.51 2.23 -21.48
C SER A 161 52.22 1.57 -22.68
N GLN A 162 51.57 1.49 -23.86
CA GLN A 162 52.16 0.91 -25.08
C GLN A 162 52.63 1.93 -26.12
N SER A 163 52.33 3.23 -25.96
CA SER A 163 52.80 4.28 -26.87
C SER A 163 54.20 4.86 -26.52
N ASN A 164 54.88 4.30 -25.51
CA ASN A 164 56.19 4.76 -25.02
C ASN A 164 57.31 3.70 -25.20
N LYS A 165 57.24 2.89 -26.26
CA LYS A 165 58.33 1.99 -26.67
C LYS A 165 58.78 2.26 -28.09
#